data_AF-A0AAR5QF56-F1
#
_entry.id   AF-A0AAR5QF56-F1
#
_cell.length_a   1.000
_cell.length_b   1.000
_cell.length_c   1.000
_cell.angle_alpha   90.00
_cell.angle_beta   90.00
_cell.angle_gamma   90.00
#
_symmetry.space_group_name_H-M   'P 1'
#
loop_
_entity.id
_entity.type
_entity.pdbx_description
1 polymer ?
#
loop_
_entity_poly.entity_id
_entity_poly.type
_entity_poly.pdbx_seq_one_letter_code
_entity_poly.pdbx_strand_id
1 'polypeptide(L)'
;MRDELLKAEDLNVIVVDWAGGSLPLYTQATANTRLVGLEIAHLINYLLKNYEMDTRNVHIIGHSLGAHTAGYAGSLVPGLGRITGLDPAEPYFQGMPAHVRLDPSDADLVDVIHTDGKGIIFLGMHTPFFAGYGMSQPCGHLDFYPNDGKEQPGCDITQTPLVPLTLIRDGLEEASRVLVACNHVRAIKLFIDSINTQCPYIGRQCSSFKQFMSGKCFGCKSGMSCAVMGYKADTSLGFLENEVQPQVKLDEAVGNKYFLTTGRDYPFCQQVYRVSVDLAKPGYAEDWVQGRLKASMYSPNGVIRADLTPAETKLAHGTTYTTVVAHPVDLAGNIRKVELNWIYDMNVLEPKTLCLFWCNDHLYVRSINVDQLELPGRGKRDAKYSNKLCSKGKKDYADIANNGRGIFLDSCSITDKS
;
A
#
# COMPACT_ATOMS: atom_id res chain seq x y z
N MET A 1 -18.95 -2.26 8.47
CA MET A 1 -18.76 -0.87 8.01
C MET A 1 -19.69 0.08 8.75
N ARG A 2 -21.03 0.01 8.57
CA ARG A 2 -22.00 0.84 9.32
C ARG A 2 -21.67 0.96 10.81
N ASP A 3 -21.49 -0.17 11.49
CA ASP A 3 -21.26 -0.17 12.94
C ASP A 3 -19.92 0.47 13.34
N GLU A 4 -18.91 0.43 12.46
CA GLU A 4 -17.64 1.13 12.71
C GLU A 4 -17.75 2.63 12.45
N LEU A 5 -18.51 3.04 11.42
CA LEU A 5 -18.81 4.45 11.13
C LEU A 5 -19.55 5.10 12.30
N LEU A 6 -20.58 4.44 12.82
CA LEU A 6 -21.39 4.94 13.95
C LEU A 6 -20.62 4.99 15.28
N LYS A 7 -19.49 4.29 15.39
CA LYS A 7 -18.57 4.43 16.54
C LYS A 7 -17.65 5.64 16.40
N ALA A 8 -17.30 6.00 15.17
CA ALA A 8 -16.38 7.09 14.89
C ALA A 8 -17.09 8.45 15.04
N GLU A 9 -18.25 8.59 14.42
CA GLU A 9 -18.94 9.88 14.26
C GLU A 9 -20.47 9.70 14.28
N ASP A 10 -21.18 10.78 14.60
CA ASP A 10 -22.65 10.83 14.52
C ASP A 10 -23.08 11.04 13.07
N LEU A 11 -23.57 9.97 12.43
CA LEU A 11 -23.79 9.90 10.98
C LEU A 11 -25.13 9.26 10.64
N ASN A 12 -25.72 9.73 9.54
CA ASN A 12 -26.80 9.01 8.87
C ASN A 12 -26.19 7.99 7.90
N VAL A 13 -26.22 6.69 8.26
CA VAL A 13 -25.70 5.63 7.39
C VAL A 13 -26.84 4.97 6.61
N ILE A 14 -26.91 5.26 5.30
CA ILE A 14 -27.91 4.71 4.39
C ILE A 14 -27.28 3.55 3.60
N VAL A 15 -27.86 2.36 3.69
CA VAL A 15 -27.43 1.19 2.91
C VAL A 15 -28.30 1.08 1.67
N VAL A 16 -27.69 1.17 0.49
CA VAL A 16 -28.39 1.01 -0.80
C VAL A 16 -28.41 -0.47 -1.18
N ASP A 17 -29.54 -1.12 -0.96
CA ASP A 17 -29.77 -2.48 -1.46
C ASP A 17 -30.29 -2.43 -2.89
N TRP A 18 -29.50 -2.97 -3.81
CA TRP A 18 -29.85 -3.12 -5.22
C TRP A 18 -29.64 -4.56 -5.70
N ALA A 19 -29.72 -5.55 -4.78
CA ALA A 19 -29.46 -6.96 -5.07
C ALA A 19 -30.27 -7.49 -6.27
N GLY A 20 -31.53 -7.08 -6.39
CA GLY A 20 -32.37 -7.45 -7.54
C GLY A 20 -31.81 -7.00 -8.90
N GLY A 21 -31.09 -5.88 -8.94
CA GLY A 21 -30.42 -5.36 -10.13
C GLY A 21 -28.99 -5.89 -10.33
N SER A 22 -28.33 -6.39 -9.28
CA SER A 22 -26.94 -6.87 -9.34
C SER A 22 -26.80 -8.37 -9.64
N LEU A 23 -27.86 -9.16 -9.42
CA LEU A 23 -27.90 -10.62 -9.64
C LEU A 23 -28.00 -11.13 -11.09
N PRO A 24 -28.54 -10.38 -12.07
CA PRO A 24 -28.54 -10.81 -13.47
C PRO A 24 -27.12 -11.04 -14.04
N LEU A 25 -27.03 -11.41 -15.33
CA LEU A 25 -25.75 -11.53 -16.04
C LEU A 25 -24.89 -10.28 -15.83
N TYR A 26 -23.57 -10.45 -15.68
CA TYR A 26 -22.65 -9.35 -15.33
C TYR A 26 -22.78 -8.13 -16.26
N THR A 27 -23.00 -8.35 -17.55
CA THR A 27 -23.27 -7.26 -18.52
C THR A 27 -24.52 -6.45 -18.18
N GLN A 28 -25.59 -7.13 -17.77
CA GLN A 28 -26.83 -6.49 -17.34
C GLN A 28 -26.66 -5.81 -15.99
N ALA A 29 -25.99 -6.44 -15.02
CA ALA A 29 -25.67 -5.82 -13.73
C ALA A 29 -24.84 -4.54 -13.91
N THR A 30 -23.84 -4.57 -14.79
CA THR A 30 -23.08 -3.39 -15.22
C THR A 30 -23.98 -2.30 -15.79
N ALA A 31 -24.91 -2.62 -16.70
CA ALA A 31 -25.84 -1.62 -17.23
C ALA A 31 -26.77 -1.03 -16.14
N ASN A 32 -27.22 -1.87 -15.20
CA ASN A 32 -28.10 -1.47 -14.12
C ASN A 32 -27.46 -0.47 -13.16
N THR A 33 -26.12 -0.43 -13.04
CA THR A 33 -25.41 0.57 -12.21
C THR A 33 -25.80 2.02 -12.55
N ARG A 34 -26.11 2.32 -13.82
CA ARG A 34 -26.59 3.64 -14.25
C ARG A 34 -27.93 4.01 -13.65
N LEU A 35 -28.87 3.05 -13.66
CA LEU A 35 -30.20 3.25 -13.11
C LEU A 35 -30.12 3.42 -11.59
N VAL A 36 -29.34 2.57 -10.91
CA VAL A 36 -29.15 2.68 -9.46
C VAL A 36 -28.48 4.00 -9.08
N GLY A 37 -27.48 4.44 -9.85
CA GLY A 37 -26.84 5.75 -9.66
C GLY A 37 -27.83 6.91 -9.80
N LEU A 38 -28.74 6.84 -10.77
CA LEU A 38 -29.82 7.81 -10.95
C LEU A 38 -30.78 7.84 -9.75
N GLU A 39 -31.16 6.70 -9.20
CA GLU A 39 -32.02 6.62 -8.00
C GLU A 39 -31.33 7.20 -6.76
N ILE A 40 -30.03 6.93 -6.57
CA ILE A 40 -29.24 7.53 -5.48
C ILE A 40 -29.18 9.05 -5.64
N ALA A 41 -28.89 9.54 -6.85
CA ALA A 41 -28.87 10.98 -7.14
C ALA A 41 -30.26 11.61 -6.94
N HIS A 42 -31.34 10.91 -7.30
CA HIS A 42 -32.70 11.38 -7.08
C HIS A 42 -32.98 11.59 -5.60
N LEU A 43 -32.61 10.63 -4.75
CA LEU A 43 -32.74 10.74 -3.30
C LEU A 43 -31.93 11.93 -2.74
N ILE A 44 -30.66 12.06 -3.12
CA ILE A 44 -29.79 13.15 -2.64
C ILE A 44 -30.34 14.51 -3.06
N ASN A 45 -30.74 14.67 -4.32
CA ASN A 45 -31.33 15.91 -4.83
C ASN A 45 -32.69 16.21 -4.18
N TYR A 46 -33.47 15.19 -3.83
CA TYR A 46 -34.70 15.36 -3.05
C TYR A 46 -34.40 15.89 -1.65
N LEU A 47 -33.37 15.38 -0.98
CA LEU A 47 -32.94 15.85 0.34
C LEU A 47 -32.41 17.29 0.28
N LEU A 48 -31.58 17.60 -0.72
CA LEU A 48 -31.10 18.96 -0.98
C LEU A 48 -32.27 19.94 -1.16
N LYS A 49 -33.23 19.60 -2.02
CA LYS A 49 -34.34 20.51 -2.38
C LYS A 49 -35.37 20.71 -1.27
N ASN A 50 -35.68 19.68 -0.49
CA ASN A 50 -36.78 19.72 0.47
C ASN A 50 -36.33 19.88 1.93
N TYR A 51 -35.06 19.61 2.23
CA TYR A 51 -34.52 19.66 3.59
C TYR A 51 -33.23 20.49 3.69
N GLU A 52 -32.85 21.20 2.63
CA GLU A 52 -31.67 22.08 2.59
C GLU A 52 -30.36 21.37 3.01
N MET A 53 -30.28 20.06 2.75
CA MET A 53 -29.09 19.28 3.05
C MET A 53 -27.93 19.75 2.16
N ASP A 54 -26.81 20.13 2.78
CA ASP A 54 -25.57 20.44 2.07
C ASP A 54 -24.99 19.17 1.44
N THR A 55 -24.88 19.14 0.11
CA THR A 55 -24.34 17.99 -0.65
C THR A 55 -22.87 17.72 -0.36
N ARG A 56 -22.14 18.71 0.19
CA ARG A 56 -20.75 18.55 0.65
C ARG A 56 -20.63 17.65 1.89
N ASN A 57 -21.73 17.45 2.62
CA ASN A 57 -21.79 16.53 3.77
C ASN A 57 -22.12 15.09 3.34
N VAL A 58 -22.29 14.81 2.05
CA VAL A 58 -22.61 13.47 1.55
C VAL A 58 -21.33 12.75 1.13
N HIS A 59 -21.13 11.56 1.70
CA HIS A 59 -20.07 10.62 1.34
C HIS A 59 -20.67 9.33 0.80
N ILE A 60 -20.43 9.02 -0.48
CA ILE A 60 -20.85 7.76 -1.10
C ILE A 60 -19.67 6.78 -1.11
N ILE A 61 -19.86 5.60 -0.51
CA ILE A 61 -18.85 4.53 -0.51
C ILE A 61 -19.35 3.40 -1.41
N GLY A 62 -18.66 3.14 -2.50
CA GLY A 62 -19.04 2.13 -3.49
C GLY A 62 -17.97 1.06 -3.65
N HIS A 63 -18.34 -0.22 -3.57
CA HIS A 63 -17.43 -1.35 -3.84
C HIS A 63 -17.73 -1.98 -5.19
N SER A 64 -16.69 -2.38 -5.94
CA SER A 64 -16.85 -3.07 -7.23
C SER A 64 -17.72 -2.26 -8.22
N LEU A 65 -18.79 -2.85 -8.77
CA LEU A 65 -19.81 -2.13 -9.56
C LEU A 65 -20.46 -0.95 -8.81
N GLY A 66 -20.52 -1.01 -7.48
CA GLY A 66 -20.99 0.06 -6.63
C GLY A 66 -20.12 1.32 -6.70
N ALA A 67 -18.83 1.21 -7.00
CA ALA A 67 -17.95 2.36 -7.18
C ALA A 67 -18.36 3.19 -8.41
N HIS A 68 -18.71 2.52 -9.51
CA HIS A 68 -19.22 3.19 -10.71
C HIS A 68 -20.64 3.71 -10.51
N THR A 69 -21.47 2.97 -9.77
CA THR A 69 -22.79 3.43 -9.34
C THR A 69 -22.69 4.74 -8.56
N ALA A 70 -21.70 4.87 -7.67
CA ALA A 70 -21.42 6.10 -6.94
C ALA A 70 -20.98 7.25 -7.88
N GLY A 71 -20.12 6.96 -8.87
CA GLY A 71 -19.73 7.95 -9.88
C GLY A 71 -20.93 8.47 -10.69
N TYR A 72 -21.78 7.56 -11.18
CA TYR A 72 -23.02 7.93 -11.86
C TYR A 72 -23.92 8.82 -10.97
N ALA A 73 -24.05 8.50 -9.68
CA ALA A 73 -24.80 9.33 -8.76
C ALA A 73 -24.16 10.73 -8.58
N GLY A 74 -22.84 10.78 -8.37
CA GLY A 74 -22.10 12.03 -8.14
C GLY A 74 -22.14 12.97 -9.32
N SER A 75 -22.01 12.46 -10.55
CA SER A 75 -22.13 13.27 -11.78
C SER A 75 -23.48 14.00 -11.92
N LEU A 76 -24.51 13.57 -11.18
CA LEU A 76 -25.87 14.13 -11.17
C LEU A 76 -26.19 14.93 -9.90
N VAL A 77 -25.22 15.08 -8.98
CA VAL A 77 -25.36 15.81 -7.71
C VAL A 77 -24.32 16.93 -7.65
N PRO A 78 -24.72 18.20 -7.87
CA PRO A 78 -23.80 19.33 -7.80
C PRO A 78 -23.15 19.47 -6.41
N GLY A 79 -21.81 19.59 -6.38
CA GLY A 79 -21.04 19.78 -5.15
C GLY A 79 -21.10 18.60 -4.19
N LEU A 80 -21.21 17.37 -4.71
CA LEU A 80 -21.14 16.17 -3.87
C LEU A 80 -19.79 16.13 -3.14
N GLY A 81 -19.82 15.98 -1.81
CA GLY A 81 -18.62 16.11 -0.98
C GLY A 81 -17.55 15.05 -1.25
N ARG A 82 -17.91 13.76 -1.19
CA ARG A 82 -16.91 12.69 -1.33
C ARG A 82 -17.47 11.41 -1.95
N ILE A 83 -16.65 10.77 -2.79
CA ILE A 83 -16.84 9.37 -3.19
C ILE A 83 -15.60 8.56 -2.80
N THR A 84 -15.80 7.41 -2.16
CA THR A 84 -14.75 6.40 -2.02
C THR A 84 -15.04 5.19 -2.90
N GLY A 85 -14.14 4.91 -3.84
CA GLY A 85 -14.17 3.72 -4.69
C GLY A 85 -13.36 2.58 -4.05
N LEU A 86 -14.04 1.53 -3.61
CA LEU A 86 -13.41 0.33 -3.06
C LEU A 86 -13.26 -0.71 -4.17
N ASP A 87 -12.05 -0.81 -4.71
CA ASP A 87 -11.66 -1.67 -5.82
C ASP A 87 -12.67 -1.65 -6.99
N PRO A 88 -12.81 -0.51 -7.70
CA PRO A 88 -13.77 -0.35 -8.79
C PRO A 88 -13.60 -1.44 -9.85
N ALA A 89 -14.70 -1.96 -10.41
CA ALA A 89 -14.64 -3.12 -11.29
C ALA A 89 -13.95 -2.83 -12.64
N GLU A 90 -13.04 -3.68 -13.09
CA GLU A 90 -12.37 -3.54 -14.40
C GLU A 90 -13.30 -3.78 -15.61
N PRO A 91 -14.03 -4.91 -15.69
CA PRO A 91 -14.67 -5.31 -16.93
C PRO A 91 -15.77 -4.33 -17.33
N TYR A 92 -15.68 -3.83 -18.58
CA TYR A 92 -16.54 -2.80 -19.19
C TYR A 92 -16.36 -1.36 -18.67
N PHE A 93 -15.41 -1.10 -17.77
CA PHE A 93 -15.14 0.25 -17.26
C PHE A 93 -13.72 0.74 -17.53
N GLN A 94 -12.71 -0.12 -17.36
CA GLN A 94 -11.31 0.28 -17.61
C GLN A 94 -11.11 0.71 -19.07
N GLY A 95 -10.44 1.84 -19.27
CA GLY A 95 -10.23 2.44 -20.59
C GLY A 95 -11.46 3.10 -21.21
N MET A 96 -12.62 3.08 -20.55
CA MET A 96 -13.81 3.80 -21.02
C MET A 96 -13.72 5.31 -20.68
N PRO A 97 -14.45 6.15 -21.43
CA PRO A 97 -14.57 7.58 -21.12
C PRO A 97 -15.08 7.84 -19.70
N ALA A 98 -14.72 9.00 -19.14
CA ALA A 98 -15.08 9.40 -17.76
C ALA A 98 -16.57 9.19 -17.44
N HIS A 99 -17.47 9.63 -18.32
CA HIS A 99 -18.93 9.52 -18.13
C HIS A 99 -19.50 8.08 -18.08
N VAL A 100 -18.67 7.04 -18.24
CA VAL A 100 -19.07 5.62 -18.20
C VAL A 100 -18.56 4.92 -16.93
N ARG A 101 -17.72 5.59 -16.12
CA ARG A 101 -17.06 5.01 -14.96
C ARG A 101 -16.98 6.03 -13.82
N LEU A 102 -16.36 5.61 -12.72
CA LEU A 102 -15.97 6.53 -11.65
C LEU A 102 -14.85 7.43 -12.17
N ASP A 103 -14.89 8.72 -11.86
CA ASP A 103 -13.94 9.73 -12.28
C ASP A 103 -13.76 10.81 -11.20
N PRO A 104 -12.61 11.52 -11.14
CA PRO A 104 -12.40 12.57 -10.15
C PRO A 104 -13.47 13.68 -10.22
N SER A 105 -14.04 13.93 -11.40
CA SER A 105 -15.08 14.96 -11.58
C SER A 105 -16.44 14.63 -10.93
N ASP A 106 -16.64 13.42 -10.41
CA ASP A 106 -17.92 12.99 -9.84
C ASP A 106 -18.18 13.51 -8.41
N ALA A 107 -17.17 14.05 -7.72
CA ALA A 107 -17.29 14.66 -6.39
C ALA A 107 -16.13 15.62 -6.08
N ASP A 108 -16.27 16.46 -5.05
CA ASP A 108 -15.21 17.38 -4.61
C ASP A 108 -13.93 16.62 -4.17
N LEU A 109 -14.09 15.40 -3.63
CA LEU A 109 -13.03 14.43 -3.39
C LEU A 109 -13.44 13.03 -3.85
N VAL A 110 -12.53 12.36 -4.55
CA VAL A 110 -12.68 10.97 -4.99
C VAL A 110 -11.42 10.22 -4.58
N ASP A 111 -11.54 9.29 -3.64
CA ASP A 111 -10.42 8.45 -3.19
C ASP A 111 -10.70 6.98 -3.50
N VAL A 112 -9.70 6.27 -4.01
CA VAL A 112 -9.87 4.92 -4.57
C VAL A 112 -8.85 3.97 -3.97
N ILE A 113 -9.29 2.78 -3.55
CA ILE A 113 -8.42 1.72 -3.03
C ILE A 113 -8.43 0.57 -4.03
N HIS A 114 -7.31 0.35 -4.72
CA HIS A 114 -7.12 -0.75 -5.67
C HIS A 114 -6.47 -1.94 -4.97
N THR A 115 -7.10 -3.10 -5.00
CA THR A 115 -6.61 -4.31 -4.33
C THR A 115 -6.50 -5.53 -5.24
N ASP A 116 -7.22 -5.54 -6.36
CA ASP A 116 -7.29 -6.67 -7.29
C ASP A 116 -7.10 -6.23 -8.75
N GLY A 117 -6.17 -5.30 -8.99
CA GLY A 117 -5.85 -4.69 -10.28
C GLY A 117 -4.97 -5.55 -11.21
N LYS A 118 -5.00 -6.88 -11.08
CA LYS A 118 -4.33 -7.77 -12.05
C LYS A 118 -5.14 -7.77 -13.34
N GLY A 119 -4.60 -7.17 -14.40
CA GLY A 119 -5.30 -7.09 -15.67
C GLY A 119 -5.84 -8.44 -16.14
N ILE A 120 -7.10 -8.47 -16.55
CA ILE A 120 -7.79 -9.63 -17.12
C ILE A 120 -7.10 -10.17 -18.39
N ILE A 121 -6.31 -9.33 -19.07
CA ILE A 121 -5.69 -9.64 -20.36
C ILE A 121 -4.17 -9.76 -20.20
N PHE A 122 -3.68 -10.92 -19.77
CA PHE A 122 -2.27 -11.29 -20.00
C PHE A 122 -2.19 -12.45 -21.00
N LEU A 123 -1.71 -12.13 -22.21
CA LEU A 123 -1.03 -13.02 -23.16
C LEU A 123 -1.83 -14.19 -23.75
N GLY A 124 -3.04 -13.98 -24.27
CA GLY A 124 -3.69 -14.96 -25.17
C GLY A 124 -4.02 -16.33 -24.56
N MET A 125 -3.81 -16.51 -23.25
CA MET A 125 -4.31 -17.63 -22.48
C MET A 125 -5.62 -17.20 -21.80
N HIS A 126 -6.73 -17.72 -22.29
CA HIS A 126 -8.02 -17.69 -21.59
C HIS A 126 -7.94 -18.53 -20.30
N THR A 127 -7.21 -18.07 -19.29
CA THR A 127 -7.18 -18.69 -17.97
C THR A 127 -7.87 -17.74 -16.97
N PRO A 128 -9.20 -17.86 -16.79
CA PRO A 128 -10.00 -16.98 -15.91
C PRO A 128 -9.67 -17.12 -14.41
N PHE A 129 -8.73 -17.98 -14.04
CA PHE A 129 -8.39 -18.28 -12.64
C PHE A 129 -7.33 -17.34 -12.04
N PHE A 130 -6.67 -16.50 -12.84
CA PHE A 130 -5.58 -15.61 -12.38
C PHE A 130 -5.84 -14.11 -12.66
N ALA A 131 -7.03 -13.77 -13.15
CA ALA A 131 -7.43 -12.42 -13.46
C ALA A 131 -7.96 -11.70 -12.22
N GLY A 132 -7.61 -10.42 -12.07
CA GLY A 132 -8.17 -9.55 -11.05
C GLY A 132 -9.50 -8.96 -11.50
N TYR A 133 -10.35 -8.59 -10.55
CA TYR A 133 -11.65 -7.97 -10.82
C TYR A 133 -11.62 -6.44 -10.81
N GLY A 134 -10.59 -5.84 -10.20
CA GLY A 134 -10.48 -4.40 -9.99
C GLY A 134 -9.75 -3.68 -11.12
N MET A 135 -10.08 -2.41 -11.34
CA MET A 135 -9.35 -1.52 -12.24
C MET A 135 -7.91 -1.31 -11.73
N SER A 136 -6.96 -1.22 -12.66
CA SER A 136 -5.58 -0.80 -12.40
C SER A 136 -5.31 0.66 -12.79
N GLN A 137 -6.21 1.22 -13.59
CA GLN A 137 -6.24 2.62 -14.02
C GLN A 137 -6.65 3.52 -12.83
N PRO A 138 -5.90 4.60 -12.55
CA PRO A 138 -6.33 5.64 -11.62
C PRO A 138 -7.67 6.26 -12.06
N CYS A 139 -8.60 6.41 -11.12
CA CYS A 139 -9.91 7.01 -11.37
C CYS A 139 -10.39 7.95 -10.24
N GLY A 140 -9.51 8.34 -9.33
CA GLY A 140 -9.77 9.34 -8.30
C GLY A 140 -8.78 10.49 -8.29
N HIS A 141 -8.98 11.40 -7.33
CA HIS A 141 -7.97 12.37 -6.92
C HIS A 141 -6.83 11.67 -6.16
N LEU A 142 -7.17 10.64 -5.37
CA LEU A 142 -6.24 9.85 -4.57
C LEU A 142 -6.40 8.35 -4.88
N ASP A 143 -5.51 7.78 -5.67
CA ASP A 143 -5.53 6.35 -6.00
C ASP A 143 -4.47 5.57 -5.20
N PHE A 144 -4.94 4.74 -4.27
CA PHE A 144 -4.11 3.93 -3.37
C PHE A 144 -3.97 2.50 -3.88
N TYR A 145 -2.74 1.99 -3.86
CA TYR A 145 -2.37 0.65 -4.33
C TYR A 145 -1.65 -0.12 -3.20
N PRO A 146 -2.37 -0.53 -2.14
CA PRO A 146 -1.81 -1.39 -1.10
C PRO A 146 -1.25 -2.68 -1.71
N ASN A 147 0.01 -3.00 -1.39
CA ASN A 147 0.70 -4.21 -1.88
C ASN A 147 0.69 -4.32 -3.42
N ASP A 148 1.08 -3.25 -4.12
CA ASP A 148 1.01 -3.10 -5.60
C ASP A 148 -0.41 -3.07 -6.18
N GLY A 149 -1.44 -3.15 -5.32
CA GLY A 149 -2.85 -3.13 -5.70
C GLY A 149 -3.31 -4.34 -6.52
N LYS A 150 -2.61 -5.47 -6.42
CA LYS A 150 -2.85 -6.68 -7.23
C LYS A 150 -3.04 -7.95 -6.40
N GLU A 151 -2.13 -8.21 -5.47
CA GLU A 151 -2.15 -9.39 -4.60
C GLU A 151 -2.06 -8.92 -3.16
N GLN A 152 -3.03 -9.32 -2.36
CA GLN A 152 -3.12 -8.90 -0.98
C GLN A 152 -2.61 -10.03 -0.07
N PRO A 153 -1.77 -9.71 0.94
CA PRO A 153 -1.27 -10.71 1.86
C PRO A 153 -2.40 -11.54 2.50
N GLY A 154 -2.29 -12.87 2.40
CA GLY A 154 -3.29 -13.82 2.88
C GLY A 154 -4.37 -14.23 1.89
N CYS A 155 -4.28 -13.79 0.63
CA CYS A 155 -5.20 -14.19 -0.44
C CYS A 155 -4.61 -15.23 -1.43
N ASP A 156 -3.51 -15.91 -1.08
CA ASP A 156 -2.89 -16.92 -1.93
C ASP A 156 -3.74 -18.20 -2.02
N ILE A 157 -4.05 -18.61 -3.26
CA ILE A 157 -4.90 -19.78 -3.59
C ILE A 157 -4.31 -21.09 -3.02
N THR A 158 -2.99 -21.19 -2.87
CA THR A 158 -2.30 -22.40 -2.40
C THR A 158 -2.55 -22.76 -0.93
N GLN A 159 -3.13 -21.86 -0.14
CA GLN A 159 -3.47 -22.11 1.27
C GLN A 159 -4.93 -22.55 1.48
N THR A 160 -5.70 -22.76 0.41
CA THR A 160 -7.11 -23.18 0.48
C THR A 160 -7.42 -24.23 -0.59
N PRO A 161 -8.02 -25.38 -0.23
CA PRO A 161 -8.20 -26.48 -1.17
C PRO A 161 -9.11 -26.06 -2.34
N LEU A 162 -8.64 -26.29 -3.57
CA LEU A 162 -9.40 -26.11 -4.81
C LEU A 162 -10.60 -27.07 -4.79
N VAL A 163 -11.78 -26.56 -4.45
CA VAL A 163 -13.04 -27.28 -4.69
C VAL A 163 -13.49 -26.91 -6.11
N PRO A 164 -13.65 -27.86 -7.04
CA PRO A 164 -14.14 -27.57 -8.39
C PRO A 164 -15.52 -26.90 -8.31
N LEU A 165 -15.68 -25.77 -9.01
CA LEU A 165 -16.93 -24.98 -9.08
C LEU A 165 -18.15 -25.74 -9.60
N THR A 166 -18.01 -27.01 -10.00
CA THR A 166 -19.05 -27.83 -10.63
C THR A 166 -19.70 -28.86 -9.69
N LEU A 167 -19.32 -28.95 -8.41
CA LEU A 167 -19.67 -30.12 -7.58
C LEU A 167 -20.38 -29.87 -6.23
N ILE A 168 -21.00 -28.72 -5.96
CA ILE A 168 -21.80 -28.58 -4.73
C ILE A 168 -23.07 -27.78 -5.03
N ARG A 169 -24.21 -28.47 -4.99
CA ARG A 169 -25.52 -27.96 -5.41
C ARG A 169 -26.33 -27.29 -4.31
N ASP A 170 -25.97 -27.47 -3.04
CA ASP A 170 -26.71 -26.90 -1.91
C ASP A 170 -25.74 -26.46 -0.80
N GLY A 171 -25.62 -25.15 -0.54
CA GLY A 171 -24.88 -24.57 0.60
C GLY A 171 -23.54 -23.84 0.32
N LEU A 172 -23.17 -23.60 -0.95
CA LEU A 172 -21.88 -23.02 -1.38
C LEU A 172 -21.95 -21.56 -1.90
N GLU A 173 -23.05 -20.85 -1.74
CA GLU A 173 -23.16 -19.48 -2.31
C GLU A 173 -22.18 -18.49 -1.64
N GLU A 174 -21.90 -18.67 -0.36
CA GLU A 174 -20.99 -17.81 0.40
C GLU A 174 -19.52 -18.22 0.22
N ALA A 175 -19.22 -19.52 0.25
CA ALA A 175 -17.83 -20.01 0.28
C ALA A 175 -17.14 -19.95 -1.11
N SER A 176 -17.88 -20.08 -2.21
CA SER A 176 -17.31 -19.97 -3.58
C SER A 176 -17.03 -18.54 -4.02
N ARG A 177 -17.85 -17.56 -3.56
CA ARG A 177 -17.62 -16.12 -3.76
C ARG A 177 -16.43 -15.60 -2.95
N VAL A 178 -16.23 -16.12 -1.73
CA VAL A 178 -15.19 -15.64 -0.79
C VAL A 178 -13.77 -16.01 -1.23
N LEU A 179 -13.57 -17.15 -1.91
CA LEU A 179 -12.21 -17.62 -2.25
C LEU A 179 -11.59 -16.89 -3.44
N VAL A 180 -12.36 -16.62 -4.49
CA VAL A 180 -11.87 -15.98 -5.72
C VAL A 180 -11.86 -14.44 -5.60
N ALA A 181 -12.70 -13.87 -4.73
CA ALA A 181 -12.77 -12.42 -4.51
C ALA A 181 -11.93 -11.93 -3.31
N CYS A 182 -11.00 -12.72 -2.74
CA CYS A 182 -10.28 -12.33 -1.52
C CYS A 182 -9.53 -11.00 -1.68
N ASN A 183 -8.80 -10.82 -2.78
CA ASN A 183 -8.14 -9.56 -3.11
C ASN A 183 -9.17 -8.45 -3.27
N HIS A 184 -10.25 -8.71 -4.02
CA HIS A 184 -11.29 -7.73 -4.31
C HIS A 184 -12.05 -7.23 -3.07
N VAL A 185 -12.31 -8.11 -2.10
CA VAL A 185 -12.95 -7.79 -0.82
C VAL A 185 -11.97 -7.13 0.14
N ARG A 186 -10.65 -7.20 -0.10
CA ARG A 186 -9.65 -6.57 0.77
C ARG A 186 -9.85 -5.05 0.86
N ALA A 187 -10.27 -4.37 -0.21
CA ALA A 187 -10.55 -2.93 -0.15
C ALA A 187 -11.59 -2.57 0.91
N ILE A 188 -12.66 -3.36 1.05
CA ILE A 188 -13.66 -3.19 2.12
C ILE A 188 -13.02 -3.37 3.50
N LYS A 189 -12.22 -4.44 3.67
CA LYS A 189 -11.57 -4.74 4.94
C LYS A 189 -10.59 -3.65 5.37
N LEU A 190 -9.79 -3.13 4.43
CA LEU A 190 -8.85 -2.04 4.68
C LEU A 190 -9.58 -0.73 5.02
N PHE A 191 -10.66 -0.41 4.28
CA PHE A 191 -11.46 0.77 4.60
C PHE A 191 -12.09 0.66 6.00
N ILE A 192 -12.67 -0.48 6.35
CA ILE A 192 -13.26 -0.70 7.68
C ILE A 192 -12.19 -0.54 8.78
N ASP A 193 -11.01 -1.14 8.61
CA ASP A 193 -9.91 -1.02 9.58
C ASP A 193 -9.43 0.44 9.74
N SER A 194 -9.45 1.22 8.64
CA SER A 194 -9.04 2.63 8.65
C SER A 194 -9.95 3.58 9.45
N ILE A 195 -11.18 3.19 9.78
CA ILE A 195 -12.18 4.09 10.41
C ILE A 195 -11.73 4.46 11.84
N ASN A 196 -11.50 3.45 12.68
CA ASN A 196 -11.24 3.62 14.12
C ASN A 196 -9.78 3.35 14.51
N THR A 197 -8.90 3.07 13.53
CA THR A 197 -7.48 2.81 13.80
C THR A 197 -6.71 4.08 14.19
N GLN A 198 -5.69 3.88 15.03
CA GLN A 198 -4.70 4.92 15.36
C GLN A 198 -3.49 4.89 14.42
N CYS A 199 -3.35 3.81 13.64
CA CYS A 199 -2.27 3.66 12.68
C CYS A 199 -2.65 4.36 11.36
N PRO A 200 -1.93 5.40 10.92
CA PRO A 200 -2.25 6.06 9.67
C PRO A 200 -1.84 5.16 8.51
N TYR A 201 -2.79 4.84 7.62
CA TYR A 201 -2.47 4.19 6.35
C TYR A 201 -1.80 5.20 5.40
N ILE A 202 -0.50 5.43 5.59
CA ILE A 202 0.25 6.42 4.80
C ILE A 202 0.54 5.83 3.42
N GLY A 203 -0.16 6.32 2.40
CA GLY A 203 0.17 6.12 1.00
C GLY A 203 1.27 7.07 0.54
N ARG A 204 2.31 6.54 -0.09
CA ARG A 204 3.42 7.31 -0.64
C ARG A 204 3.32 7.41 -2.16
N GLN A 205 3.28 8.64 -2.69
CA GLN A 205 3.34 8.85 -4.14
C GLN A 205 4.68 8.32 -4.68
N CYS A 206 4.61 7.49 -5.73
CA CYS A 206 5.77 6.98 -6.43
C CYS A 206 5.41 6.57 -7.86
N SER A 207 6.41 6.42 -8.73
CA SER A 207 6.19 5.99 -10.12
C SER A 207 5.86 4.51 -10.28
N SER A 208 6.30 3.67 -9.35
CA SER A 208 5.94 2.23 -9.29
C SER A 208 6.19 1.65 -7.91
N PHE A 209 5.48 0.55 -7.59
CA PHE A 209 5.67 -0.17 -6.34
C PHE A 209 7.11 -0.68 -6.14
N LYS A 210 7.81 -1.05 -7.23
CA LYS A 210 9.23 -1.44 -7.17
C LYS A 210 10.12 -0.29 -6.70
N GLN A 211 9.85 0.94 -7.16
CA GLN A 211 10.60 2.12 -6.69
C GLN A 211 10.26 2.48 -5.25
N PHE A 212 9.01 2.29 -4.84
CA PHE A 212 8.58 2.41 -3.45
C PHE A 212 9.33 1.39 -2.56
N MET A 213 9.28 0.10 -2.87
CA MET A 213 9.93 -0.96 -2.10
C MET A 213 11.47 -0.86 -2.04
N SER A 214 12.11 -0.23 -3.04
CA SER A 214 13.56 0.06 -3.00
C SER A 214 13.92 1.34 -2.22
N GLY A 215 12.93 1.99 -1.59
CA GLY A 215 13.12 3.20 -0.77
C GLY A 215 13.52 4.45 -1.55
N LYS A 216 13.40 4.44 -2.89
CA LYS A 216 13.67 5.61 -3.75
C LYS A 216 12.64 6.72 -3.53
N CYS A 217 11.40 6.34 -3.25
CA CYS A 217 10.31 7.23 -2.87
C CYS A 217 10.07 7.10 -1.36
N PHE A 218 10.66 7.99 -0.56
CA PHE A 218 10.49 7.93 0.90
C PHE A 218 10.45 9.33 1.53
N GLY A 219 9.69 9.45 2.62
CA GLY A 219 9.47 10.69 3.36
C GLY A 219 8.33 11.52 2.79
N CYS A 220 7.54 12.14 3.66
CA CYS A 220 6.44 13.01 3.28
C CYS A 220 6.92 14.47 3.32
N LYS A 221 6.98 15.12 2.15
CA LYS A 221 7.25 16.56 2.02
C LYS A 221 5.93 17.31 1.88
N SER A 222 5.95 18.63 2.12
CA SER A 222 4.82 19.54 1.82
C SER A 222 4.27 19.29 0.40
N GLY A 223 2.94 19.28 0.27
CA GLY A 223 2.23 18.90 -0.95
C GLY A 223 1.78 17.43 -0.99
N MET A 224 1.27 16.99 -2.14
CA MET A 224 0.62 15.67 -2.36
C MET A 224 1.60 14.50 -2.49
N SER A 225 2.70 14.54 -1.74
CA SER A 225 3.73 13.49 -1.79
C SER A 225 3.35 12.27 -0.93
N CYS A 226 2.51 12.48 0.07
CA CYS A 226 1.85 11.43 0.85
C CYS A 226 0.36 11.75 0.99
N ALA A 227 -0.44 10.71 1.16
CA ALA A 227 -1.86 10.81 1.45
C ALA A 227 -2.25 9.73 2.45
N VAL A 228 -3.31 9.95 3.22
CA VAL A 228 -3.87 8.95 4.13
C VAL A 228 -4.91 8.14 3.37
N MET A 229 -4.80 6.81 3.37
CA MET A 229 -5.79 5.93 2.75
C MET A 229 -6.96 5.65 3.71
N GLY A 230 -8.18 5.56 3.18
CA GLY A 230 -9.35 5.07 3.90
C GLY A 230 -10.22 6.19 4.47
N TYR A 231 -10.85 5.97 5.61
CA TYR A 231 -11.87 6.88 6.16
C TYR A 231 -11.38 8.32 6.30
N LYS A 232 -10.12 8.51 6.72
CA LYS A 232 -9.50 9.83 6.91
C LYS A 232 -8.76 10.37 5.68
N ALA A 233 -9.09 9.94 4.46
CA ALA A 233 -8.37 10.40 3.26
C ALA A 233 -8.55 11.90 2.96
N ASP A 234 -9.68 12.46 3.34
CA ASP A 234 -9.98 13.90 3.35
C ASP A 234 -8.97 14.72 4.18
N THR A 235 -8.40 14.15 5.25
CA THR A 235 -7.34 14.81 6.03
C THR A 235 -6.07 15.07 5.22
N SER A 236 -5.89 14.38 4.08
CA SER A 236 -4.78 14.64 3.15
C SER A 236 -4.85 16.04 2.54
N LEU A 237 -6.05 16.64 2.46
CA LEU A 237 -6.24 18.04 2.07
C LEU A 237 -5.62 19.01 3.09
N GLY A 238 -5.46 18.58 4.35
CA GLY A 238 -4.73 19.34 5.36
C GLY A 238 -3.26 19.58 4.99
N PHE A 239 -2.67 18.76 4.10
CA PHE A 239 -1.34 19.03 3.55
C PHE A 239 -1.32 20.20 2.55
N LEU A 240 -2.50 20.64 2.11
CA LEU A 240 -2.71 21.75 1.18
C LEU A 240 -3.25 23.01 1.88
N GLU A 241 -3.38 23.01 3.20
CA GLU A 241 -4.01 24.12 3.94
C GLU A 241 -3.22 25.45 3.86
N ASN A 242 -1.91 25.38 3.58
CA ASN A 242 -1.08 26.55 3.32
C ASN A 242 -0.98 26.92 1.82
N GLU A 243 -1.64 26.18 0.94
CA GLU A 243 -1.66 26.44 -0.50
C GLU A 243 -2.75 27.47 -0.83
N VAL A 244 -2.43 28.38 -1.75
CA VAL A 244 -3.35 29.46 -2.16
C VAL A 244 -4.59 28.90 -2.88
N GLN A 245 -4.50 27.71 -3.48
CA GLN A 245 -5.58 27.03 -4.21
C GLN A 245 -5.55 25.50 -3.94
N PRO A 246 -6.14 25.02 -2.83
CA PRO A 246 -6.07 23.61 -2.44
C PRO A 246 -6.76 22.68 -3.44
N GLN A 247 -7.89 23.08 -4.05
CA GLN A 247 -8.57 22.25 -5.04
C GLN A 247 -7.72 22.04 -6.31
N VAL A 248 -7.08 23.10 -6.81
CA VAL A 248 -6.19 23.01 -7.97
C VAL A 248 -5.01 22.07 -7.69
N LYS A 249 -4.49 22.09 -6.46
CA LYS A 249 -3.42 21.18 -6.04
C LYS A 249 -3.87 19.73 -5.89
N LEU A 250 -5.14 19.51 -5.54
CA LEU A 250 -5.75 18.19 -5.55
C LEU A 250 -5.95 17.69 -7.00
N ASP A 251 -6.37 18.57 -7.92
CA ASP A 251 -6.51 18.25 -9.33
C ASP A 251 -5.16 17.92 -10.00
N GLU A 252 -4.08 18.61 -9.61
CA GLU A 252 -2.70 18.26 -9.99
C GLU A 252 -2.30 16.85 -9.51
N ALA A 253 -2.99 16.30 -8.50
CA ALA A 253 -2.72 14.96 -8.00
C ALA A 253 -3.41 13.85 -8.81
N VAL A 254 -4.37 14.19 -9.67
CA VAL A 254 -5.09 13.22 -10.50
C VAL A 254 -4.12 12.38 -11.33
N GLY A 255 -4.30 11.06 -11.27
CA GLY A 255 -3.44 10.09 -11.95
C GLY A 255 -2.19 9.68 -11.16
N ASN A 256 -1.90 10.31 -10.01
CA ASN A 256 -0.85 9.84 -9.11
C ASN A 256 -1.22 8.52 -8.45
N LYS A 257 -0.22 7.67 -8.25
CA LYS A 257 -0.35 6.39 -7.56
C LYS A 257 0.30 6.47 -6.19
N TYR A 258 -0.46 6.19 -5.14
CA TYR A 258 0.00 6.13 -3.76
C TYR A 258 0.19 4.67 -3.35
N PHE A 259 1.43 4.30 -3.05
CA PHE A 259 1.78 2.94 -2.65
C PHE A 259 1.94 2.83 -1.14
N LEU A 260 1.49 1.72 -0.60
CA LEU A 260 1.67 1.34 0.80
C LEU A 260 1.66 -0.18 0.90
N THR A 261 2.01 -0.69 2.08
CA THR A 261 2.03 -2.11 2.41
C THR A 261 1.11 -2.38 3.59
N THR A 262 0.46 -3.53 3.58
CA THR A 262 -0.45 -3.93 4.66
C THR A 262 -0.16 -5.36 5.09
N GLY A 263 -0.57 -5.70 6.31
CA GLY A 263 -0.42 -7.03 6.87
C GLY A 263 -1.42 -8.04 6.32
N ARG A 264 -1.10 -9.32 6.54
CA ARG A 264 -2.00 -10.44 6.23
C ARG A 264 -3.28 -10.40 7.06
N ASP A 265 -3.11 -10.23 8.36
CA ASP A 265 -4.15 -10.38 9.38
C ASP A 265 -4.56 -9.01 9.96
N TYR A 266 -5.76 -8.96 10.54
CA TYR A 266 -6.29 -7.76 11.19
C TYR A 266 -5.59 -7.53 12.55
N PRO A 267 -5.26 -6.28 12.94
CA PRO A 267 -5.31 -5.06 12.13
C PRO A 267 -4.25 -5.08 11.01
N PHE A 268 -4.64 -4.65 9.81
CA PHE A 268 -3.82 -4.73 8.61
C PHE A 268 -2.83 -3.58 8.49
N CYS A 269 -3.03 -2.48 9.21
CA CYS A 269 -2.14 -1.33 9.15
C CYS A 269 -0.72 -1.71 9.61
N GLN A 270 0.29 -1.21 8.90
CA GLN A 270 1.69 -1.44 9.21
C GLN A 270 2.45 -0.12 9.21
N GLN A 271 3.40 0.00 10.14
CA GLN A 271 4.40 1.05 10.13
C GLN A 271 5.45 0.74 9.07
N VAL A 272 5.88 1.77 8.34
CA VAL A 272 6.80 1.63 7.21
C VAL A 272 8.15 2.22 7.58
N TYR A 273 9.20 1.43 7.39
CA TYR A 273 10.58 1.77 7.66
C TYR A 273 11.42 1.65 6.39
N ARG A 274 12.33 2.59 6.17
CA ARG A 274 13.39 2.48 5.16
C ARG A 274 14.67 2.04 5.84
N VAL A 275 15.21 0.92 5.42
CA VAL A 275 16.50 0.39 5.88
C VAL A 275 17.53 0.60 4.78
N SER A 276 18.58 1.36 5.09
CA SER A 276 19.72 1.60 4.20
C SER A 276 20.97 0.96 4.79
N VAL A 277 21.53 -0.01 4.09
CA VAL A 277 22.75 -0.74 4.45
C VAL A 277 23.90 -0.20 3.61
N ASP A 278 24.83 0.51 4.25
CA ASP A 278 26.02 1.08 3.60
C ASP A 278 27.13 0.02 3.53
N LEU A 279 27.40 -0.49 2.32
CA LEU A 279 28.38 -1.56 2.10
C LEU A 279 29.79 -0.97 1.94
N ALA A 280 30.74 -1.49 2.70
CA ALA A 280 32.14 -1.13 2.56
C ALA A 280 32.78 -1.86 1.38
N LYS A 281 33.89 -1.31 0.84
CA LYS A 281 34.71 -1.95 -0.19
C LYS A 281 36.19 -2.00 0.23
N PRO A 282 36.57 -2.90 1.14
CA PRO A 282 37.98 -3.19 1.41
C PRO A 282 38.73 -3.56 0.12
N GLY A 283 40.04 -3.30 0.04
CA GLY A 283 40.82 -3.57 -1.19
C GLY A 283 40.88 -5.04 -1.62
N TYR A 284 40.51 -5.97 -0.73
CA TYR A 284 40.42 -7.42 -0.97
C TYR A 284 38.97 -7.92 -1.12
N ALA A 285 37.99 -7.03 -1.05
CA ALA A 285 36.59 -7.39 -1.26
C ALA A 285 36.30 -7.52 -2.75
N GLU A 286 35.50 -8.53 -3.10
CA GLU A 286 34.91 -8.65 -4.43
C GLU A 286 34.02 -7.44 -4.74
N ASP A 287 33.82 -7.13 -6.03
CA ASP A 287 32.99 -6.00 -6.44
C ASP A 287 31.53 -6.16 -5.98
N TRP A 288 31.04 -7.39 -5.89
CA TRP A 288 29.68 -7.72 -5.47
C TRP A 288 29.60 -9.14 -4.89
N VAL A 289 28.57 -9.36 -4.07
CA VAL A 289 28.18 -10.67 -3.53
C VAL A 289 26.68 -10.89 -3.71
N GLN A 290 26.22 -12.13 -3.65
CA GLN A 290 24.80 -12.47 -3.76
C GLN A 290 24.36 -13.31 -2.57
N GLY A 291 23.15 -13.01 -2.08
CA GLY A 291 22.56 -13.76 -0.98
C GLY A 291 21.34 -13.08 -0.38
N ARG A 292 21.04 -13.50 0.86
CA ARG A 292 19.92 -13.01 1.66
C ARG A 292 20.38 -12.25 2.90
N LEU A 293 19.74 -11.11 3.14
CA LEU A 293 19.91 -10.28 4.31
C LEU A 293 18.68 -10.34 5.21
N LYS A 294 18.91 -10.60 6.50
CA LYS A 294 17.88 -10.52 7.55
C LYS A 294 18.30 -9.53 8.62
N ALA A 295 17.39 -8.67 9.04
CA ALA A 295 17.65 -7.71 10.11
C ALA A 295 16.73 -7.94 11.31
N SER A 296 17.28 -7.80 12.51
CA SER A 296 16.51 -7.62 13.74
C SER A 296 16.82 -6.23 14.30
N MET A 297 15.80 -5.36 14.32
CA MET A 297 15.90 -3.96 14.74
C MET A 297 15.27 -3.82 16.13
N TYR A 298 16.02 -3.27 17.08
CA TYR A 298 15.63 -3.18 18.49
C TYR A 298 15.45 -1.72 18.90
N SER A 299 14.30 -1.42 19.49
CA SER A 299 13.99 -0.15 20.15
C SER A 299 13.42 -0.40 21.55
N PRO A 300 13.37 0.60 22.44
CA PRO A 300 12.69 0.49 23.73
C PRO A 300 11.22 0.05 23.62
N ASN A 301 10.56 0.33 22.48
CA ASN A 301 9.15 0.03 22.26
C ASN A 301 8.89 -1.34 21.64
N GLY A 302 9.94 -2.03 21.15
CA GLY A 302 9.77 -3.34 20.55
C GLY A 302 10.92 -3.80 19.67
N VAL A 303 10.70 -4.94 19.01
CA VAL A 303 11.66 -5.56 18.10
C VAL A 303 10.97 -5.92 16.80
N ILE A 304 11.56 -5.49 15.68
CA ILE A 304 11.14 -5.91 14.34
C ILE A 304 12.16 -6.92 13.81
N ARG A 305 11.67 -8.04 13.28
CA ARG A 305 12.48 -9.00 12.51
C ARG A 305 11.98 -9.00 11.08
N ALA A 306 12.87 -8.74 10.13
CA ALA A 306 12.50 -8.62 8.73
C ALA A 306 13.57 -9.22 7.81
N ASP A 307 13.10 -9.85 6.74
CA ASP A 307 13.93 -10.17 5.59
C ASP A 307 14.09 -8.89 4.76
N LEU A 308 15.32 -8.38 4.63
CA LEU A 308 15.59 -7.14 3.89
C LEU A 308 15.62 -7.36 2.38
N THR A 309 15.96 -8.57 1.96
CA THR A 309 16.02 -9.01 0.57
C THR A 309 14.88 -10.00 0.31
N PRO A 310 13.95 -9.71 -0.63
CA PRO A 310 12.79 -10.58 -0.89
C PRO A 310 13.18 -11.91 -1.55
N ALA A 311 14.32 -11.94 -2.25
CA ALA A 311 14.92 -13.10 -2.89
C ALA A 311 16.44 -12.92 -2.94
N GLU A 312 17.14 -13.87 -3.56
CA GLU A 312 18.59 -13.79 -3.77
C GLU A 312 18.94 -12.50 -4.53
N THR A 313 19.66 -11.61 -3.83
CA THR A 313 19.90 -10.24 -4.28
C THR A 313 21.39 -9.98 -4.43
N LYS A 314 21.78 -9.36 -5.55
CA LYS A 314 23.15 -8.91 -5.78
C LYS A 314 23.40 -7.60 -5.03
N LEU A 315 24.45 -7.59 -4.22
CA LEU A 315 24.87 -6.48 -3.38
C LEU A 315 26.28 -6.05 -3.81
N ALA A 316 26.41 -4.83 -4.32
CA ALA A 316 27.70 -4.29 -4.76
C ALA A 316 28.43 -3.60 -3.60
N HIS A 317 29.65 -4.05 -3.30
CA HIS A 317 30.49 -3.44 -2.28
C HIS A 317 30.84 -2.00 -2.65
N GLY A 318 30.81 -1.10 -1.66
CA GLY A 318 31.02 0.34 -1.87
C GLY A 318 29.75 1.11 -2.27
N THR A 319 28.59 0.46 -2.30
CA THR A 319 27.29 1.09 -2.57
C THR A 319 26.36 0.97 -1.36
N THR A 320 25.27 1.74 -1.35
CA THR A 320 24.23 1.63 -0.32
C THR A 320 23.05 0.84 -0.86
N TYR A 321 22.76 -0.30 -0.25
CA TYR A 321 21.53 -1.05 -0.51
C TYR A 321 20.39 -0.46 0.31
N THR A 322 19.24 -0.19 -0.30
CA THR A 322 18.08 0.37 0.39
C THR A 322 16.84 -0.45 0.09
N THR A 323 16.03 -0.67 1.12
CA THR A 323 14.78 -1.42 1.04
C THR A 323 13.76 -0.84 2.02
N VAL A 324 12.48 -1.07 1.73
CA VAL A 324 11.37 -0.74 2.63
C VAL A 324 10.89 -1.99 3.34
N VAL A 325 10.72 -1.86 4.66
CA VAL A 325 10.20 -2.88 5.55
C VAL A 325 8.93 -2.35 6.19
N ALA A 326 7.88 -3.16 6.20
CA ALA A 326 6.64 -2.83 6.87
C ALA A 326 6.33 -3.83 7.99
N HIS A 327 5.87 -3.31 9.13
CA HIS A 327 5.63 -4.12 10.32
C HIS A 327 4.54 -3.50 11.22
N PRO A 328 3.68 -4.30 11.88
CA PRO A 328 2.62 -3.77 12.74
C PRO A 328 3.13 -3.07 14.01
N VAL A 329 4.33 -3.43 14.49
CA VAL A 329 4.95 -2.81 15.68
C VAL A 329 5.55 -1.45 15.31
N ASP A 330 5.21 -0.42 16.09
CA ASP A 330 5.85 0.89 16.03
C ASP A 330 7.08 0.96 16.95
N LEU A 331 8.26 1.16 16.37
CA LEU A 331 9.50 1.35 17.11
C LEU A 331 9.67 2.79 17.67
N ALA A 332 8.82 3.75 17.28
CA ALA A 332 8.82 5.16 17.65
C ALA A 332 10.20 5.85 17.50
N GLY A 333 10.86 5.62 16.37
CA GLY A 333 12.02 6.40 15.92
C GLY A 333 13.36 6.26 16.66
N ASN A 334 13.47 5.60 17.83
CA ASN A 334 14.74 5.48 18.59
C ASN A 334 15.33 4.07 18.52
N ILE A 335 15.99 3.71 17.41
CA ILE A 335 16.54 2.37 17.21
C ILE A 335 17.94 2.30 17.82
N ARG A 336 18.12 1.42 18.81
CA ARG A 336 19.35 1.32 19.61
C ARG A 336 20.33 0.29 19.06
N LYS A 337 19.80 -0.76 18.43
CA LYS A 337 20.59 -1.89 17.95
C LYS A 337 19.98 -2.50 16.71
N VAL A 338 20.83 -2.87 15.76
CA VAL A 338 20.46 -3.71 14.61
C VAL A 338 21.38 -4.91 14.54
N GLU A 339 20.80 -6.10 14.45
CA GLU A 339 21.52 -7.33 14.14
C GLU A 339 21.25 -7.71 12.69
N LEU A 340 22.32 -7.79 11.89
CA LEU A 340 22.25 -8.16 10.49
C LEU A 340 22.78 -9.58 10.33
N ASN A 341 21.99 -10.49 9.77
CA ASN A 341 22.41 -11.85 9.44
C ASN A 341 22.58 -11.97 7.92
N TRP A 342 23.70 -12.53 7.49
CA TRP A 342 24.06 -12.71 6.09
C TRP A 342 24.07 -14.19 5.74
N ILE A 343 23.39 -14.55 4.66
CA ILE A 343 23.38 -15.90 4.10
C ILE A 343 23.83 -15.77 2.66
N TYR A 344 25.03 -16.23 2.36
CA TYR A 344 25.58 -16.22 1.00
C TYR A 344 24.89 -17.30 0.15
N ASP A 345 24.57 -16.95 -1.09
CA ASP A 345 23.94 -17.86 -2.04
C ASP A 345 24.90 -18.23 -3.18
N MET A 346 25.16 -19.53 -3.32
CA MET A 346 25.95 -20.10 -4.40
C MET A 346 25.03 -20.52 -5.53
N ASN A 347 25.11 -19.84 -6.67
CA ASN A 347 24.35 -20.19 -7.86
C ASN A 347 25.24 -20.84 -8.93
N VAL A 348 24.98 -22.13 -9.20
CA VAL A 348 25.73 -22.93 -10.20
C VAL A 348 25.62 -22.33 -11.61
N LEU A 349 24.52 -21.62 -11.93
CA LEU A 349 24.32 -20.96 -13.23
C LEU A 349 25.04 -19.61 -13.34
N GLU A 350 25.58 -19.10 -12.23
CA GLU A 350 26.42 -17.89 -12.21
C GLU A 350 27.83 -18.25 -11.71
N PRO A 351 28.78 -18.56 -12.62
CA PRO A 351 30.08 -19.11 -12.26
C PRO A 351 30.89 -18.24 -11.28
N LYS A 352 30.64 -16.92 -11.26
CA LYS A 352 31.27 -15.96 -10.34
C LYS A 352 30.80 -16.11 -8.89
N THR A 353 29.74 -16.87 -8.63
CA THR A 353 29.22 -17.15 -7.28
C THR A 353 29.68 -18.51 -6.73
N LEU A 354 30.30 -19.37 -7.54
CA LEU A 354 30.77 -20.70 -7.12
C LEU A 354 31.95 -20.58 -6.16
N CYS A 355 31.73 -21.02 -4.92
CA CYS A 355 32.67 -20.79 -3.84
C CYS A 355 33.36 -22.11 -3.42
N LEU A 356 34.38 -22.52 -4.18
CA LEU A 356 35.10 -23.79 -3.95
C LEU A 356 36.33 -23.63 -3.02
N PHE A 357 37.20 -22.63 -3.26
CA PHE A 357 38.41 -22.39 -2.43
C PHE A 357 38.95 -20.93 -2.40
N TRP A 358 38.54 -20.04 -3.32
CA TRP A 358 39.13 -18.69 -3.52
C TRP A 358 38.08 -17.59 -3.75
N CYS A 359 37.03 -17.59 -2.95
CA CYS A 359 35.87 -16.72 -3.10
C CYS A 359 35.66 -15.98 -1.79
N ASN A 360 35.33 -14.69 -1.89
CA ASN A 360 34.99 -13.89 -0.73
C ASN A 360 33.48 -13.89 -0.54
N ASP A 361 32.97 -14.82 0.28
CA ASP A 361 31.56 -14.94 0.64
C ASP A 361 31.14 -13.98 1.78
N HIS A 362 32.04 -13.08 2.17
CA HIS A 362 31.79 -12.11 3.22
C HIS A 362 31.05 -10.88 2.70
N LEU A 363 30.21 -10.33 3.57
CA LEU A 363 29.58 -9.04 3.39
C LEU A 363 30.24 -8.01 4.30
N TYR A 364 30.72 -6.92 3.70
CA TYR A 364 31.34 -5.82 4.45
C TYR A 364 30.35 -4.67 4.61
N VAL A 365 30.04 -4.29 5.86
CA VAL A 365 29.00 -3.29 6.15
C VAL A 365 29.55 -2.19 7.06
N ARG A 366 29.54 -0.94 6.59
CA ARG A 366 30.02 0.23 7.33
C ARG A 366 29.00 0.70 8.38
N SER A 367 27.78 0.92 7.93
CA SER A 367 26.70 1.43 8.79
C SER A 367 25.33 1.03 8.26
N ILE A 368 24.33 1.10 9.15
CA ILE A 368 22.92 0.88 8.81
C ILE A 368 22.15 2.12 9.24
N ASN A 369 21.32 2.67 8.36
CA ASN A 369 20.38 3.72 8.71
C ASN A 369 18.95 3.18 8.65
N VAL A 370 18.13 3.54 9.63
CA VAL A 370 16.71 3.17 9.66
C VAL A 370 15.84 4.40 9.86
N ASP A 371 15.06 4.74 8.84
CA ASP A 371 14.14 5.88 8.87
C ASP A 371 12.69 5.37 8.94
N GLN A 372 11.84 6.01 9.74
CA GLN A 372 10.40 5.73 9.77
C GLN A 372 9.66 6.68 8.82
N LEU A 373 8.64 6.18 8.12
CA LEU A 373 7.78 7.01 7.28
C LEU A 373 6.74 7.67 8.18
N GLU A 374 6.82 8.99 8.30
CA GLU A 374 5.90 9.79 9.12
C GLU A 374 5.24 10.87 8.25
N LEU A 375 4.00 11.22 8.59
CA LEU A 375 3.33 12.40 8.04
C LEU A 375 3.99 13.66 8.63
N PRO A 376 4.06 14.77 7.88
CA PRO A 376 4.60 16.02 8.41
C PRO A 376 3.73 16.49 9.58
N GLY A 377 4.32 16.62 10.77
CA GLY A 377 3.61 17.11 11.95
C GLY A 377 3.39 18.62 11.89
N ARG A 378 2.17 19.12 12.16
CA ARG A 378 1.94 20.55 12.41
C ARG A 378 2.84 21.02 13.55
N GLY A 379 3.82 21.89 13.26
CA GLY A 379 4.60 22.63 14.26
C GLY A 379 5.69 21.87 15.03
N LYS A 380 5.93 20.58 14.76
CA LYS A 380 7.15 19.92 15.25
C LYS A 380 8.22 20.10 14.19
N ARG A 381 9.37 20.70 14.55
CA ARG A 381 10.60 20.57 13.74
C ARG A 381 10.72 19.09 13.41
N ASP A 382 10.87 18.75 12.12
CA ASP A 382 11.16 17.38 11.67
C ASP A 382 12.17 16.79 12.64
N ALA A 383 11.71 15.96 13.57
CA ALA A 383 12.59 15.30 14.51
C ALA A 383 13.26 14.22 13.67
N LYS A 384 14.28 14.62 12.92
CA LYS A 384 15.18 13.73 12.18
C LYS A 384 15.91 12.91 13.23
N TYR A 385 15.26 11.88 13.74
CA TYR A 385 15.94 10.77 14.37
C TYR A 385 16.75 10.10 13.27
N SER A 386 18.02 10.52 13.11
CA SER A 386 18.95 9.78 12.28
C SER A 386 19.38 8.55 13.07
N ASN A 387 18.72 7.42 12.85
CA ASN A 387 19.13 6.14 13.43
C ASN A 387 20.28 5.55 12.60
N LYS A 388 21.40 6.27 12.53
CA LYS A 388 22.61 5.72 11.96
C LYS A 388 23.28 4.84 13.00
N LEU A 389 23.35 3.54 12.73
CA LEU A 389 24.02 2.55 13.56
C LEU A 389 25.33 2.12 12.93
N CYS A 390 26.37 2.01 13.74
CA CYS A 390 27.73 1.66 13.30
C CYS A 390 28.19 0.34 13.92
N SER A 391 29.10 -0.35 13.21
CA SER A 391 29.68 -1.59 13.70
C SER A 391 30.55 -1.34 14.93
N LYS A 392 30.54 -2.28 15.88
CA LYS A 392 31.42 -2.25 17.06
C LYS A 392 32.73 -2.98 16.73
N GLY A 393 33.75 -2.25 16.29
CA GLY A 393 35.04 -2.83 15.92
C GLY A 393 36.16 -1.79 15.80
N LYS A 394 37.41 -2.26 15.69
CA LYS A 394 38.57 -1.39 15.39
C LYS A 394 38.59 -0.92 13.93
N LYS A 395 37.96 -1.69 13.04
CA LYS A 395 37.79 -1.36 11.63
C LYS A 395 36.55 -0.47 11.47
N ASP A 396 36.53 0.32 10.40
CA ASP A 396 35.41 1.19 10.03
C ASP A 396 34.19 0.43 9.47
N TYR A 397 34.26 -0.90 9.37
CA TYR A 397 33.19 -1.78 8.91
C TYR A 397 33.13 -3.10 9.69
N ALA A 398 31.94 -3.70 9.71
CA ALA A 398 31.71 -5.08 10.09
C ALA A 398 32.08 -6.02 8.93
N ASP A 399 32.79 -7.09 9.27
CA ASP A 399 33.14 -8.18 8.37
C ASP A 399 32.25 -9.39 8.71
N ILE A 400 31.27 -9.70 7.86
CA ILE A 400 30.24 -10.70 8.13
C ILE A 400 30.43 -11.87 7.16
N ALA A 401 31.00 -12.97 7.65
CA ALA A 401 31.11 -14.23 6.89
C ALA A 401 29.73 -14.84 6.59
N ASN A 402 29.69 -15.82 5.68
CA ASN A 402 28.46 -16.59 5.41
C ASN A 402 27.89 -17.24 6.69
N ASN A 403 26.58 -17.17 6.87
CA ASN A 403 25.84 -17.51 8.10
C ASN A 403 26.28 -16.71 9.33
N GLY A 404 27.02 -15.62 9.12
CA GLY A 404 27.50 -14.72 10.16
C GLY A 404 26.48 -13.68 10.58
N ARG A 405 26.80 -13.00 11.68
CA ARG A 405 26.00 -11.92 12.25
C ARG A 405 26.84 -10.69 12.52
N GLY A 406 26.41 -9.54 12.00
CA GLY A 406 26.92 -8.21 12.36
C GLY A 406 26.02 -7.53 13.39
N ILE A 407 26.63 -6.83 14.36
CA ILE A 407 25.91 -6.04 15.38
C ILE A 407 26.26 -4.56 15.21
N PHE A 408 25.23 -3.73 15.08
CA PHE A 408 25.33 -2.29 14.89
C PHE A 408 24.61 -1.57 16.03
N LEU A 409 25.23 -0.54 16.59
CA LEU A 409 24.72 0.23 17.72
C LEU A 409 24.62 1.72 17.35
N ASP A 410 23.73 2.44 18.02
CA ASP A 410 23.47 3.88 17.85
C ASP A 410 24.67 4.78 18.24
N SER A 411 25.64 4.25 18.97
CA SER A 411 26.91 4.92 19.28
C SER A 411 27.92 4.74 18.15
N CYS A 412 27.82 5.53 17.09
CA CYS A 412 28.90 5.68 16.12
C CYS A 412 30.06 6.42 16.82
N SER A 413 31.03 5.69 17.36
CA SER A 413 32.22 6.29 17.95
C SER A 413 32.93 7.14 16.90
N ILE A 414 32.92 8.46 17.09
CA ILE A 414 33.86 9.38 16.47
C ILE A 414 35.21 8.96 17.03
N THR A 415 35.97 8.16 16.30
CA THR A 415 37.39 8.06 16.59
C THR A 415 37.97 9.43 16.25
N ASP A 416 38.05 10.29 17.27
CA ASP A 416 38.94 11.44 17.29
C ASP A 416 40.35 10.91 16.95
N LYS A 417 40.75 11.09 15.70
CA LYS A 417 42.15 11.03 15.31
C LYS A 417 42.73 12.39 15.65
N SER A 418 43.16 12.54 16.90
CA SER A 418 44.18 13.51 17.31
C SER A 418 45.55 13.06 16.82
#